data_AF-A0A951DTR4-F1
#
_entry.id   AF-A0A951DTR4-F1
#
_cell.length_a   1.000
_cell.length_b   1.000
_cell.length_c   1.000
_cell.angle_alpha   90.00
_cell.angle_beta   90.00
_cell.angle_gamma   90.00
#
_symmetry.space_group_name_H-M   'P 1'
#
loop_
_entity.id
_entity.type
_entity.pdbx_description
1 polymer ?
#
loop_
_entity_poly.entity_id
_entity_poly.type
_entity_poly.pdbx_seq_one_letter_code
_entity_poly.pdbx_strand_id
1 'polypeptide(L)'
;MAVLHMAGKGGTNNAALNVVSDNRAFSAAEVTGRETGHGSLKIAHVNPGPGAASDANAAAISIDLQAGAAGGTAAQGLFLKSTSGGTSGKVINYVDPNGVTLFALLPDGSLLLRALAAPPIGTGAGLKLCNVGGKLGVVDASGAFTPLG
;
A
#
# COMPACT_ATOMS: atom_id res chain seq x y z
N MET A 1 -15.58 24.36 5.55
CA MET A 1 -15.01 23.34 4.66
C MET A 1 -14.08 24.02 3.69
N ALA A 2 -12.82 23.60 3.61
CA ALA A 2 -11.91 24.05 2.57
C ALA A 2 -11.98 23.08 1.39
N VAL A 3 -11.97 23.59 0.16
CA VAL A 3 -11.94 22.80 -1.06
C VAL A 3 -10.79 23.30 -1.92
N LEU A 4 -9.91 22.39 -2.29
CA LEU A 4 -8.85 22.63 -3.27
C LEU A 4 -9.19 21.76 -4.48
N HIS A 5 -9.52 22.39 -5.61
CA HIS A 5 -10.00 21.70 -6.79
C HIS A 5 -9.28 22.19 -8.05
N MET A 6 -8.56 21.27 -8.68
CA MET A 6 -7.96 21.47 -10.00
C MET A 6 -8.89 20.92 -11.08
N ALA A 7 -9.56 21.80 -11.82
CA ALA A 7 -10.48 21.41 -12.89
C ALA A 7 -9.79 21.12 -14.24
N GLY A 8 -8.50 21.48 -14.37
CA GLY A 8 -7.72 21.23 -15.57
C GLY A 8 -7.46 19.73 -15.79
N LYS A 9 -7.50 19.28 -17.05
CA LYS A 9 -7.35 17.86 -17.44
C LYS A 9 -5.96 17.52 -18.01
N GLY A 10 -4.95 18.34 -17.71
CA GLY A 10 -3.58 18.16 -18.23
C GLY A 10 -2.60 19.19 -17.65
N GLY A 11 -1.36 19.13 -18.13
CA GLY A 11 -0.23 19.92 -17.63
C GLY A 11 0.87 19.02 -17.05
N THR A 12 2.10 19.51 -16.97
CA THR A 12 3.25 18.74 -16.48
C THR A 12 3.50 18.93 -14.98
N ASN A 13 3.15 20.09 -14.42
CA ASN A 13 3.48 20.49 -13.04
C ASN A 13 2.29 21.08 -12.28
N ASN A 14 1.07 20.63 -12.59
CA ASN A 14 -0.17 21.15 -12.00
C ASN A 14 -0.68 20.15 -10.96
N ALA A 15 -0.72 20.56 -9.68
CA ALA A 15 -1.34 19.79 -8.60
C ALA A 15 -2.41 20.64 -7.89
N ALA A 16 -3.50 20.01 -7.44
CA ALA A 16 -4.55 20.71 -6.68
C ALA A 16 -4.02 21.31 -5.36
N LEU A 17 -3.00 20.67 -4.77
CA LEU A 17 -2.27 21.12 -3.59
C LEU A 17 -0.80 20.70 -3.72
N ASN A 18 0.12 21.63 -3.44
CA ASN A 18 1.55 21.35 -3.27
C ASN A 18 2.00 21.92 -1.91
N VAL A 19 2.66 21.10 -1.09
CA VAL A 19 3.14 21.48 0.24
C VAL A 19 4.63 21.17 0.33
N VAL A 20 5.44 22.18 0.65
CA VAL A 20 6.89 22.08 0.72
C VAL A 20 7.35 22.70 2.04
N SER A 21 8.34 22.09 2.68
CA SER A 21 8.94 22.58 3.92
C SER A 21 10.46 22.40 3.88
N ASP A 22 11.19 23.46 4.22
CA ASP A 22 12.63 23.40 4.48
C ASP A 22 12.94 23.19 5.97
N ASN A 23 11.92 23.13 6.83
CA ASN A 23 12.09 22.90 8.26
C ASN A 23 12.42 21.43 8.54
N ARG A 24 13.64 21.19 8.99
CA ARG A 24 14.16 19.83 9.29
C ARG A 24 13.71 19.29 10.64
N ALA A 25 13.16 20.13 11.51
CA ALA A 25 12.83 19.76 12.89
C ALA A 25 11.37 19.30 13.07
N PHE A 26 10.52 19.46 12.05
CA PHE A 26 9.10 19.16 12.15
C PHE A 26 8.54 18.60 10.85
N SER A 27 7.44 17.86 10.95
CA SER A 27 6.73 17.28 9.80
C SER A 27 6.26 18.39 8.84
N ALA A 28 6.44 18.19 7.52
CA ALA A 28 5.97 19.12 6.51
C ALA A 28 4.42 19.25 6.48
N ALA A 29 3.72 18.18 6.85
CA ALA A 29 2.27 18.15 7.01
C ALA A 29 1.87 17.12 8.07
N GLU A 30 0.80 17.40 8.81
CA GLU A 30 0.21 16.49 9.80
C GLU A 30 -1.29 16.37 9.57
N VAL A 31 -1.83 15.17 9.79
CA VAL A 31 -3.27 14.88 9.73
C VAL A 31 -3.65 14.16 11.01
N THR A 32 -4.67 14.64 11.71
CA THR A 32 -5.23 13.99 12.90
C THR A 32 -6.74 13.86 12.74
N GLY A 33 -7.27 12.69 13.11
CA GLY A 33 -8.67 12.32 12.99
C GLY A 33 -9.13 11.50 14.19
N ARG A 34 -10.44 11.33 14.33
CA ARG A 34 -11.09 10.57 15.42
C ARG A 34 -12.29 9.78 14.89
N GLU A 35 -12.07 9.06 13.80
CA GLU A 35 -13.11 8.36 13.07
C GLU A 35 -13.52 7.06 13.76
N THR A 36 -14.80 6.68 13.66
CA THR A 36 -15.31 5.39 14.16
C THR A 36 -15.45 4.32 13.08
N GLY A 37 -15.46 4.70 11.80
CA GLY A 37 -15.69 3.78 10.67
C GLY A 37 -15.05 4.22 9.35
N HIS A 38 -14.11 5.16 9.38
CA HIS A 38 -13.40 5.68 8.22
C HIS A 38 -11.90 5.83 8.52
N GLY A 39 -11.08 6.05 7.49
CA GLY A 39 -9.69 6.44 7.68
C GLY A 39 -9.57 7.94 7.88
N SER A 40 -8.66 8.38 8.75
CA SER A 40 -8.35 9.80 8.97
C SER A 40 -7.86 10.51 7.70
N LEU A 41 -7.22 9.75 6.79
CA LEU A 41 -6.93 10.16 5.42
C LEU A 41 -7.46 9.09 4.46
N LYS A 42 -8.32 9.49 3.53
CA LYS A 42 -8.82 8.63 2.46
C LYS A 42 -8.31 9.15 1.12
N ILE A 43 -7.63 8.28 0.38
CA ILE A 43 -7.15 8.56 -0.97
C ILE A 43 -7.88 7.63 -1.94
N ALA A 44 -8.28 8.16 -3.10
CA ALA A 44 -8.90 7.40 -4.17
C ALA A 44 -8.22 7.76 -5.49
N HIS A 45 -7.75 6.74 -6.21
CA HIS A 45 -7.35 6.85 -7.60
C HIS A 45 -8.52 6.38 -8.48
N VAL A 46 -8.78 7.09 -9.58
CA VAL A 46 -9.82 6.73 -10.55
C VAL A 46 -9.17 6.65 -11.91
N ASN A 47 -9.30 5.50 -12.57
CA ASN A 47 -8.76 5.28 -13.91
C ASN A 47 -9.33 6.33 -14.89
N PRO A 48 -8.48 7.16 -15.53
CA PRO A 48 -8.94 8.21 -16.42
C PRO A 48 -9.17 7.73 -17.86
N GLY A 49 -8.72 6.52 -18.20
CA GLY A 49 -8.72 6.01 -19.57
C GLY A 49 -9.89 5.06 -19.87
N PRO A 50 -10.06 4.70 -21.16
CA PRO A 50 -11.20 3.91 -21.61
C PRO A 50 -11.10 2.42 -21.29
N GLY A 51 -9.93 1.94 -20.83
CA GLY A 51 -9.67 0.51 -20.62
C GLY A 51 -9.13 0.20 -19.23
N ALA A 52 -9.32 -1.05 -18.80
CA ALA A 52 -8.92 -1.51 -17.47
C ALA A 52 -7.42 -1.39 -17.17
N ALA A 53 -6.57 -1.28 -18.20
CA ALA A 53 -5.11 -1.15 -18.07
C ALA A 53 -4.59 0.25 -18.38
N SER A 54 -5.46 1.25 -18.58
CA SER A 54 -5.06 2.61 -18.97
C SER A 54 -4.21 3.34 -17.91
N ASP A 55 -4.24 2.88 -16.66
CA ASP A 55 -3.54 3.44 -15.52
C ASP A 55 -2.51 2.47 -14.91
N ALA A 56 -1.99 1.52 -15.69
CA ALA A 56 -1.12 0.43 -15.21
C ALA A 56 0.14 0.89 -14.44
N ASN A 57 0.58 2.14 -14.62
CA ASN A 57 1.73 2.73 -13.92
C ASN A 57 1.33 3.82 -12.91
N ALA A 58 0.04 4.04 -12.69
CA ALA A 58 -0.46 4.95 -11.67
C ALA A 58 -0.44 4.29 -10.28
N ALA A 59 -0.39 5.10 -9.24
CA ALA A 59 -0.50 4.65 -7.86
C ALA A 59 -1.34 5.63 -7.05
N ALA A 60 -2.06 5.12 -6.05
CA ALA A 60 -2.74 5.99 -5.09
C ALA A 60 -1.73 6.75 -4.21
N ILE A 61 -0.60 6.12 -3.88
CA ILE A 61 0.49 6.71 -3.09
C ILE A 61 1.81 6.32 -3.76
N SER A 62 2.67 7.31 -4.02
CA SER A 62 4.04 7.13 -4.49
C SER A 62 4.98 7.87 -3.55
N ILE A 63 6.07 7.21 -3.13
CA ILE A 63 7.04 7.74 -2.15
C ILE A 63 8.43 7.59 -2.76
N ASP A 64 9.18 8.69 -2.77
CA ASP A 64 10.57 8.75 -3.22
C ASP A 64 11.47 9.24 -2.09
N LEU A 65 12.55 8.50 -1.82
CA LEU A 65 13.54 8.81 -0.79
C LEU A 65 14.81 9.32 -1.46
N GLN A 66 14.97 10.64 -1.51
CA GLN A 66 16.06 11.26 -2.25
C GLN A 66 17.33 11.46 -1.41
N ALA A 67 18.48 11.28 -2.05
CA ALA A 67 19.81 11.46 -1.46
C ALA A 67 20.21 12.92 -1.22
N GLY A 68 19.53 13.88 -1.86
CA GLY A 68 19.97 15.27 -1.91
C GLY A 68 21.41 15.41 -2.39
N ALA A 69 22.15 16.38 -1.85
CA ALA A 69 23.56 16.63 -2.20
C ALA A 69 24.54 15.61 -1.59
N ALA A 70 24.09 14.74 -0.68
CA ALA A 70 24.96 13.87 0.12
C ALA A 70 25.23 12.49 -0.50
N GLY A 71 24.65 12.18 -1.67
CA GLY A 71 24.89 10.92 -2.38
C GLY A 71 24.24 9.66 -1.79
N GLY A 72 23.47 9.79 -0.69
CA GLY A 72 22.65 8.71 -0.14
C GLY A 72 21.61 9.20 0.89
N THR A 73 20.68 8.34 1.27
CA THR A 73 19.69 8.60 2.34
C THR A 73 19.45 7.34 3.16
N ALA A 74 19.26 7.52 4.47
CA ALA A 74 18.87 6.46 5.42
C ALA A 74 17.41 6.62 5.89
N ALA A 75 16.62 7.47 5.21
CA ALA A 75 15.22 7.68 5.54
C ALA A 75 14.42 6.38 5.42
N GLN A 76 13.38 6.24 6.25
CA GLN A 76 12.42 5.14 6.14
C GLN A 76 11.29 5.55 5.18
N GLY A 77 10.76 4.61 4.41
CA GLY A 77 9.63 4.87 3.51
C GLY A 77 8.30 5.01 4.27
N LEU A 78 7.96 3.98 5.08
CA LEU A 78 6.75 3.97 5.91
C LEU A 78 7.10 3.50 7.32
N PHE A 79 6.66 4.27 8.32
CA PHE A 79 6.78 3.93 9.74
C PHE A 79 5.39 3.87 10.37
N LEU A 80 5.05 2.71 10.96
CA LEU A 80 3.76 2.47 11.61
C LEU A 80 4.00 2.13 13.08
N LYS A 81 3.35 2.86 13.97
CA LYS A 81 3.46 2.64 15.42
C LYS A 81 2.13 2.92 16.11
N SER A 82 1.76 2.06 17.06
CA SER A 82 0.78 2.39 18.10
C SER A 82 1.53 2.72 19.39
N THR A 83 1.42 3.96 19.87
CA THR A 83 2.21 4.48 21.01
C THR A 83 1.60 4.15 22.38
N SER A 84 0.32 3.77 22.45
CA SER A 84 -0.42 3.61 23.72
C SER A 84 -1.07 2.23 23.83
N GLY A 85 -0.27 1.20 24.11
CA GLY A 85 -0.77 -0.16 24.42
C GLY A 85 -0.99 -1.07 23.21
N GLY A 86 -0.44 -0.73 22.04
CA GLY A 86 -0.59 -1.52 20.82
C GLY A 86 -1.89 -1.21 20.08
N THR A 87 -2.17 -1.97 19.02
CA THR A 87 -3.47 -1.95 18.33
C THR A 87 -4.02 -3.36 18.35
N SER A 88 -5.34 -3.52 18.46
CA SER A 88 -6.01 -4.82 18.27
C SER A 88 -6.43 -5.05 16.81
N GLY A 89 -6.34 -4.01 15.97
CA GLY A 89 -6.64 -4.09 14.54
C GLY A 89 -5.45 -4.54 13.70
N LYS A 90 -5.72 -4.92 12.45
CA LYS A 90 -4.70 -5.19 11.44
C LYS A 90 -3.88 -3.92 11.18
N VAL A 91 -2.55 -4.04 11.19
CA VAL A 91 -1.62 -2.93 10.94
C VAL A 91 -1.61 -2.58 9.45
N ILE A 92 -1.64 -3.60 8.59
CA ILE A 92 -1.82 -3.47 7.14
C ILE A 92 -2.92 -4.46 6.74
N ASN A 93 -3.85 -4.05 5.88
CA ASN A 93 -4.93 -4.92 5.39
C ASN A 93 -5.22 -4.61 3.93
N TYR A 94 -4.96 -5.58 3.05
CA TYR A 94 -5.36 -5.52 1.65
C TYR A 94 -6.55 -6.44 1.43
N VAL A 95 -7.60 -5.94 0.78
CA VAL A 95 -8.87 -6.63 0.60
C VAL A 95 -9.24 -6.69 -0.87
N ASP A 96 -10.04 -7.68 -1.23
CA ASP A 96 -10.68 -7.74 -2.54
C ASP A 96 -11.91 -6.79 -2.61
N PRO A 97 -12.57 -6.67 -3.77
CA PRO A 97 -13.74 -5.79 -3.94
C PRO A 97 -14.92 -6.11 -3.01
N ASN A 98 -14.98 -7.31 -2.42
CA ASN A 98 -16.02 -7.72 -1.48
C ASN A 98 -15.61 -7.49 -0.02
N GLY A 99 -14.44 -6.88 0.23
CA GLY A 99 -13.92 -6.62 1.57
C GLY A 99 -13.23 -7.81 2.23
N VAL A 100 -13.02 -8.91 1.50
CA VAL A 100 -12.33 -10.10 2.05
C VAL A 100 -10.83 -9.84 2.05
N THR A 101 -10.18 -10.01 3.21
CA THR A 101 -8.72 -9.86 3.34
C THR A 101 -7.99 -10.84 2.42
N LEU A 102 -7.10 -10.29 1.58
CA LEU A 102 -6.15 -11.01 0.74
C LEU A 102 -4.85 -11.28 1.49
N PHE A 103 -4.28 -10.23 2.09
CA PHE A 103 -3.18 -10.34 3.03
C PHE A 103 -3.31 -9.26 4.11
N ALA A 104 -2.74 -9.53 5.28
CA ALA A 104 -2.66 -8.54 6.35
C ALA A 104 -1.43 -8.73 7.22
N LEU A 105 -0.88 -7.63 7.71
CA LEU A 105 0.01 -7.63 8.87
C LEU A 105 -0.84 -7.49 10.12
N LEU A 106 -0.80 -8.50 10.98
CA LEU A 106 -1.58 -8.57 12.22
C LEU A 106 -0.86 -7.84 13.36
N PRO A 107 -1.58 -7.46 14.43
CA PRO A 107 -1.00 -6.71 15.54
C PRO A 107 0.06 -7.48 16.34
N ASP A 108 0.08 -8.81 16.25
CA ASP A 108 1.10 -9.68 16.84
C ASP A 108 2.36 -9.81 15.94
N GLY A 109 2.39 -9.12 14.79
CA GLY A 109 3.47 -9.16 13.82
C GLY A 109 3.38 -10.31 12.81
N SER A 110 2.35 -11.16 12.90
CA SER A 110 2.17 -12.25 11.94
C SER A 110 1.63 -11.76 10.59
N LEU A 111 2.04 -12.45 9.51
CA LEU A 111 1.53 -12.23 8.17
C LEU A 111 0.39 -13.20 7.90
N LEU A 112 -0.83 -12.68 7.76
CA LEU A 112 -1.98 -13.43 7.30
C LEU A 112 -1.97 -13.47 5.76
N LEU A 113 -2.04 -14.67 5.20
CA LEU A 113 -2.27 -14.93 3.78
C LEU A 113 -3.60 -15.65 3.61
N ARG A 114 -4.49 -15.12 2.77
CA ARG A 114 -5.76 -15.79 2.44
C ARG A 114 -5.49 -17.17 1.85
N ALA A 115 -6.21 -18.18 2.33
CA ALA A 115 -6.17 -19.51 1.73
C ALA A 115 -6.71 -19.47 0.30
N LEU A 116 -5.91 -19.96 -0.64
CA LEU A 116 -6.29 -20.18 -2.02
C LEU A 116 -6.86 -21.59 -2.17
N ALA A 117 -7.91 -21.71 -2.99
CA ALA A 117 -8.54 -23.01 -3.28
C ALA A 117 -7.64 -23.92 -4.14
N ALA A 118 -6.74 -23.33 -4.92
CA ALA A 118 -5.79 -24.02 -5.77
C ALA A 118 -4.49 -23.21 -5.88
N PRO A 119 -3.37 -23.84 -6.28
CA PRO A 119 -2.16 -23.11 -6.60
C PRO A 119 -2.42 -22.02 -7.65
N PRO A 120 -1.96 -20.78 -7.42
CA PRO A 120 -2.02 -19.72 -8.42
C PRO A 120 -1.16 -20.07 -9.64
N ILE A 121 -1.48 -19.47 -10.78
CA ILE A 121 -0.68 -19.62 -12.01
C ILE A 121 0.75 -19.16 -11.73
N GLY A 122 1.73 -19.92 -12.21
CA GLY A 122 3.14 -19.53 -12.15
C GLY A 122 3.39 -18.19 -12.85
N THR A 123 4.42 -17.47 -12.41
CA THR A 123 4.88 -16.27 -13.12
C THR A 123 6.32 -16.47 -13.52
N GLY A 124 6.69 -16.11 -14.75
CA GLY A 124 8.10 -16.06 -15.16
C GLY A 124 8.97 -15.12 -14.31
N ALA A 125 8.36 -14.36 -13.40
CA ALA A 125 9.00 -13.44 -12.47
C ALA A 125 9.56 -14.08 -11.18
N GLY A 126 9.37 -15.39 -10.95
CA GLY A 126 9.98 -16.10 -9.81
C GLY A 126 9.01 -16.91 -8.93
N LEU A 127 9.45 -17.20 -7.70
CA LEU A 127 8.72 -17.98 -6.70
C LEU A 127 7.67 -17.14 -5.98
N LYS A 128 6.55 -17.76 -5.58
CA LYS A 128 5.50 -17.12 -4.78
C LYS A 128 5.30 -17.84 -3.45
N LEU A 129 5.24 -17.10 -2.35
CA LEU A 129 4.80 -17.63 -1.05
C LEU A 129 3.26 -17.58 -0.98
N CYS A 130 2.63 -18.70 -0.67
CA CYS A 130 1.17 -18.82 -0.71
C CYS A 130 0.64 -19.68 0.44
N ASN A 131 -0.60 -19.42 0.83
CA ASN A 131 -1.41 -20.33 1.63
C ASN A 131 -2.38 -21.06 0.68
N VAL A 132 -2.21 -22.36 0.45
CA VAL A 132 -3.08 -23.17 -0.42
C VAL A 132 -3.77 -24.23 0.43
N GLY A 133 -5.10 -24.19 0.48
CA GLY A 133 -5.89 -25.14 1.29
C GLY A 133 -5.53 -25.15 2.78
N GLY A 134 -5.04 -24.03 3.33
CA GLY A 134 -4.60 -23.93 4.73
C GLY A 134 -3.14 -24.31 4.97
N LYS A 135 -2.38 -24.66 3.93
CA LYS A 135 -0.94 -24.99 4.04
C LYS A 135 -0.10 -23.87 3.47
N LEU A 136 0.89 -23.43 4.23
CA LEU A 136 1.92 -22.54 3.71
C LEU A 136 2.79 -23.29 2.71
N GLY A 137 3.18 -22.66 1.61
CA GLY A 137 4.06 -23.26 0.63
C GLY A 137 4.58 -22.27 -0.40
N VAL A 138 5.39 -22.79 -1.32
CA VAL A 138 5.95 -22.06 -2.45
C VAL A 138 5.32 -22.54 -3.75
N VAL A 139 4.96 -21.61 -4.62
CA VAL A 139 4.54 -21.89 -6.00
C VAL A 139 5.66 -21.45 -6.93
N ASP A 140 6.11 -22.35 -7.79
CA ASP A 140 7.19 -22.06 -8.74
C ASP A 140 6.69 -21.41 -10.04
N ALA A 141 7.62 -21.14 -10.97
CA ALA A 141 7.31 -20.51 -12.25
C ALA A 141 6.41 -21.39 -13.15
N SER A 142 6.39 -22.71 -12.95
CA SER A 142 5.50 -23.64 -13.65
C SER A 142 4.10 -23.70 -13.03
N GLY A 143 3.92 -23.15 -11.83
CA GLY A 143 2.68 -23.23 -11.05
C GLY A 143 2.62 -24.44 -10.11
N ALA A 144 3.71 -25.21 -9.97
CA ALA A 144 3.75 -26.34 -9.04
C ALA A 144 3.86 -25.82 -7.59
N PHE A 145 3.05 -26.40 -6.69
CA PHE A 145 3.03 -26.02 -5.28
C PHE A 145 3.79 -27.02 -4.41
N THR A 146 4.70 -26.51 -3.60
CA THR A 146 5.47 -27.27 -2.61
C THR A 146 5.13 -26.76 -1.21
N PRO A 147 4.44 -27.55 -0.37
CA PRO A 147 4.13 -27.14 1.00
C PRO A 147 5.40 -27.02 1.85
N LEU A 148 5.39 -26.07 2.77
CA LEU A 148 6.41 -25.88 3.80
C LEU A 148 5.91 -26.51 5.11
N GLY A 149 6.30 -27.75 5.38
CA GLY A 149 6.02 -28.45 6.66
C GLY A 149 4.59 -28.95 6.84
#